data_AF-A0A8H2E8J9-F1
#
_entry.id   AF-A0A8H2E8J9-F1
#
_cell.length_a   1.000
_cell.length_b   1.000
_cell.length_c   1.000
_cell.angle_alpha   90.00
_cell.angle_beta   90.00
_cell.angle_gamma   90.00
#
_symmetry.space_group_name_H-M   'P 1'
#
loop_
_entity.id
_entity.type
_entity.pdbx_description
1 polymer ?
#
loop_
_entity_poly.entity_id
_entity_poly.type
_entity_poly.pdbx_seq_one_letter_code
_entity_poly.pdbx_strand_id
1 'polypeptide(L)'
;MMTTYTRRGPGQSYLKTVLADRINSLIEHKDLNLEINPLKVYEQMIKQIEEDTGSLPAHLPKSVTAEEAAQNEQVQQIIEPRLTMLMEIANSFLTTIINNLNETPYGIRWICKQIRSLTRRKYPEAKDPVICTLIGGFFFLRFINPAIVTPRSYMLVDGTPADNPRRTLTLIAKMLQNLANKPSYSKEPYMASLSPFIQHNKMRINKFLNDLCEVGDFYESLEMDQYVALSKKDLELTISLNEIYATHSLLEKHSAALCQDVLHPHLKILLTELGPAPHQVPRKDNRAIILPLFSRWEQPIDDLTAALDITDEDVFFMEAKSIFVQLMRTIPSNALAVRRPLKLDKIADLAATSSRDAAMVRKGIRAMELLNQLEEMGVLSKQEDYSLLRDEVEQELVHLGSLKDKVIQETGKLEEVYKTIRDHNAYLVGQLETYKSYLHNVRSQSEGKVRKQQKQQVLGPYKFTHQQLEKEGVIQKSNVPENRRANIYFNITSPMPGTFVISLHYKGRNRGLLELDLKLDDLLEMQQNNQEDLDLEYVQFNVPKVLALLNKRFARKKW
;
A
#
# COMPACT_ATOMS: atom_id res chain seq x y z
N MET A 1 -3.36 13.79 -12.33
CA MET A 1 -4.05 12.53 -11.95
C MET A 1 -3.08 11.35 -11.84
N MET A 2 -2.51 10.84 -12.93
CA MET A 2 -1.64 9.63 -12.93
C MET A 2 -0.42 9.74 -11.99
N THR A 3 0.31 10.87 -12.02
CA THR A 3 1.43 11.13 -11.10
C THR A 3 1.01 11.27 -9.64
N THR A 4 -0.22 11.74 -9.39
CA THR A 4 -0.78 11.85 -8.04
C THR A 4 -1.18 10.47 -7.52
N TYR A 5 -1.75 9.63 -8.39
CA TYR A 5 -2.14 8.26 -8.07
C TYR A 5 -0.93 7.41 -7.64
N THR A 6 0.17 7.49 -8.38
CA THR A 6 1.39 6.72 -8.08
C THR A 6 2.10 7.16 -6.80
N ARG A 7 1.76 8.34 -6.25
CA ARG A 7 2.25 8.83 -4.95
C ARG A 7 1.41 8.39 -3.76
N ARG A 8 0.31 7.67 -3.98
CA ARG A 8 -0.51 7.10 -2.89
C ARG A 8 0.26 5.97 -2.18
N GLY A 9 -0.23 5.58 -1.00
CA GLY A 9 0.42 4.61 -0.11
C GLY A 9 1.02 3.38 -0.80
N PRO A 10 0.29 2.64 -1.64
CA PRO A 10 0.84 1.46 -2.31
C PRO A 10 2.01 1.76 -3.25
N GLY A 11 1.90 2.84 -4.05
CA GLY A 11 2.98 3.26 -4.94
C GLY A 11 4.20 3.77 -4.17
N GLN A 12 3.99 4.49 -3.07
CA GLN A 12 5.06 4.93 -2.19
C GLN A 12 5.77 3.75 -1.49
N SER A 13 5.01 2.78 -1.01
CA SER A 13 5.55 1.56 -0.37
C SER A 13 6.46 0.81 -1.34
N TYR A 14 6.01 0.62 -2.59
CA TYR A 14 6.83 0.01 -3.63
C TYR A 14 8.15 0.77 -3.87
N LEU A 15 8.09 2.10 -4.01
CA LEU A 15 9.30 2.91 -4.21
C LEU A 15 10.28 2.77 -3.04
N LYS A 16 9.76 2.71 -1.81
CA LYS A 16 10.58 2.52 -0.61
C LYS A 16 11.25 1.15 -0.63
N THR A 17 10.50 0.08 -0.85
CA THR A 17 11.03 -1.29 -0.90
C THR A 17 12.04 -1.49 -2.02
N VAL A 18 11.81 -0.91 -3.21
CA VAL A 18 12.62 -1.20 -4.40
C VAL A 18 13.80 -0.25 -4.58
N LEU A 19 13.67 1.02 -4.20
CA LEU A 19 14.67 2.05 -4.52
C LEU A 19 15.41 2.61 -3.30
N ALA A 20 14.84 2.57 -2.09
CA ALA A 20 15.42 3.28 -0.96
C ALA A 20 16.85 2.82 -0.65
N ASP A 21 17.10 1.51 -0.56
CA ASP A 21 18.43 0.98 -0.23
C ASP A 21 19.47 1.39 -1.28
N ARG A 22 19.13 1.25 -2.58
CA ARG A 22 20.03 1.64 -3.67
C ARG A 22 20.34 3.12 -3.69
N ILE A 23 19.36 3.96 -3.37
CA ILE A 23 19.54 5.41 -3.30
C ILE A 23 20.38 5.78 -2.08
N ASN A 24 20.11 5.20 -0.90
CA ASN A 24 20.84 5.49 0.32
C ASN A 24 22.32 5.08 0.20
N SER A 25 22.61 3.87 -0.29
CA SER A 25 24.00 3.43 -0.53
C SER A 25 24.77 4.36 -1.48
N LEU A 26 24.11 4.92 -2.50
CA LEU A 26 24.77 5.87 -3.40
C LEU A 26 25.05 7.23 -2.74
N ILE A 27 24.14 7.70 -1.88
CA ILE A 27 24.24 9.02 -1.24
C ILE A 27 25.29 9.04 -0.12
N GLU A 28 25.59 7.88 0.48
CA GLU A 28 26.68 7.74 1.45
C GLU A 28 28.05 8.12 0.85
N HIS A 29 28.24 7.92 -0.46
CA HIS A 29 29.46 8.29 -1.18
C HIS A 29 29.45 9.75 -1.66
N LYS A 30 29.56 10.69 -0.71
CA LYS A 30 29.45 12.15 -0.98
C LYS A 30 30.48 12.69 -1.99
N ASP A 31 31.67 12.12 -2.02
CA ASP A 31 32.79 12.59 -2.85
C ASP A 31 32.85 11.90 -4.22
N LEU A 32 31.99 10.91 -4.48
CA LEU A 32 31.96 10.16 -5.73
C LEU A 32 31.44 11.02 -6.89
N ASN A 33 32.37 11.59 -7.67
CA ASN A 33 32.07 12.37 -8.86
C ASN A 33 32.02 11.51 -10.12
N LEU A 34 30.82 11.32 -10.67
CA LEU A 34 30.56 10.60 -11.93
C LEU A 34 30.08 11.55 -13.04
N GLU A 35 30.52 12.81 -13.04
CA GLU A 35 30.26 13.72 -14.16
C GLU A 35 31.00 13.23 -15.41
N ILE A 36 30.24 13.11 -16.51
CA ILE A 36 30.69 12.62 -17.82
C ILE A 36 30.52 13.65 -18.93
N ASN A 37 30.01 14.85 -18.61
CA ASN A 37 29.96 15.94 -19.58
C ASN A 37 31.38 16.50 -19.80
N PRO A 38 31.96 16.38 -21.02
CA PRO A 38 33.35 16.76 -21.27
C PRO A 38 33.67 18.21 -20.90
N LEU A 39 32.75 19.14 -21.17
CA LEU A 39 32.96 20.56 -20.86
C LEU A 39 33.08 20.78 -19.35
N LYS A 40 32.20 20.16 -18.56
CA LYS A 40 32.24 20.27 -17.09
C LYS A 40 33.44 19.57 -16.48
N VAL A 41 33.83 18.43 -17.05
CA VAL A 41 35.03 17.71 -16.60
C VAL A 41 36.28 18.53 -16.90
N TYR A 42 36.34 19.19 -18.06
CA TYR A 42 37.42 20.11 -18.39
C TYR A 42 37.49 21.27 -17.40
N GLU A 43 36.37 21.95 -17.13
CA GLU A 43 36.30 23.03 -16.14
C GLU A 43 36.76 22.59 -14.75
N GLN A 44 36.35 21.40 -14.30
CA GLN A 44 36.79 20.81 -13.03
C GLN A 44 38.28 20.51 -13.03
N MET A 45 38.81 19.95 -14.12
CA MET A 45 40.23 19.63 -14.28
C MET A 45 41.08 20.90 -14.23
N ILE A 46 40.70 21.95 -14.96
CA ILE A 46 41.43 23.22 -14.96
C ILE A 46 41.44 23.85 -13.58
N LYS A 47 40.28 23.87 -12.90
CA LYS A 47 40.18 24.41 -11.55
C LYS A 47 41.07 23.66 -10.56
N GLN A 48 41.10 22.32 -10.64
CA GLN A 48 41.96 21.49 -9.80
C GLN A 48 43.45 21.77 -10.06
N ILE A 49 43.85 21.90 -11.34
CA ILE A 49 45.23 22.25 -11.70
C ILE A 49 45.59 23.64 -11.15
N GLU A 50 44.77 24.66 -11.34
CA GLU A 50 45.03 26.00 -10.80
C GLU A 50 45.15 25.99 -9.26
N GLU A 51 44.35 25.18 -8.57
CA GLU A 51 44.42 25.00 -7.11
C GLU A 51 45.70 24.30 -6.67
N ASP A 52 46.16 23.29 -7.42
CA ASP A 52 47.33 22.47 -7.06
C ASP A 52 48.67 23.11 -7.45
N THR A 53 48.75 23.78 -8.60
CA THR A 53 50.00 24.36 -9.15
C THR A 53 50.09 25.89 -8.98
N GLY A 54 49.00 26.54 -8.57
CA GLY A 54 48.90 28.00 -8.45
C GLY A 54 48.93 28.77 -9.78
N SER A 55 49.08 28.07 -10.92
CA SER A 55 49.10 28.67 -12.25
C SER A 55 48.74 27.66 -13.35
N LEU A 56 48.04 28.13 -14.37
CA LEU A 56 47.59 27.30 -15.49
C LEU A 56 48.73 27.06 -16.49
N PRO A 57 48.96 25.82 -16.94
CA PRO A 57 49.93 25.53 -17.99
C PRO A 57 49.60 26.29 -19.29
N ALA A 58 50.61 26.87 -19.95
CA ALA A 58 50.42 27.70 -21.15
C ALA A 58 49.75 26.98 -22.34
N HIS A 59 49.73 25.65 -22.35
CA HIS A 59 49.11 24.82 -23.39
C HIS A 59 47.63 24.51 -23.12
N LEU A 60 47.08 24.88 -21.96
CA LEU A 60 45.69 24.61 -21.57
C LEU A 60 44.89 25.93 -21.50
N PRO A 61 43.97 26.19 -22.44
CA PRO A 61 43.11 27.38 -22.39
C PRO A 61 42.10 27.34 -21.23
N LYS A 62 41.76 28.50 -20.66
CA LYS A 62 40.78 28.59 -19.54
C LYS A 62 39.34 28.18 -19.93
N SER A 63 38.99 28.34 -21.20
CA SER A 63 37.66 28.09 -21.72
C SER A 63 37.81 27.42 -23.08
N VAL A 64 37.05 26.37 -23.29
CA VAL A 64 36.99 25.61 -24.55
C VAL A 64 35.54 25.37 -24.94
N THR A 65 35.34 25.07 -26.21
CA THR A 65 34.04 24.58 -26.69
C THR A 65 33.79 23.15 -26.21
N ALA A 66 32.52 22.70 -26.25
CA ALA A 66 32.17 21.34 -25.86
C ALA A 66 32.82 20.27 -26.77
N GLU A 67 33.09 20.60 -28.03
CA GLU A 67 33.75 19.71 -28.99
C GLU A 67 35.24 19.58 -28.69
N GLU A 68 35.92 20.68 -28.40
CA GLU A 68 37.33 20.69 -28.00
C GLU A 68 37.54 19.96 -26.66
N ALA A 69 36.65 20.18 -25.69
CA ALA A 69 36.69 19.44 -24.41
C ALA A 69 36.51 17.93 -24.62
N ALA A 70 35.66 17.53 -25.57
CA ALA A 70 35.43 16.13 -25.91
C ALA A 70 36.61 15.49 -26.66
N GLN A 71 37.46 16.26 -27.34
CA GLN A 71 38.65 15.75 -28.01
C GLN A 71 39.90 15.72 -27.11
N ASN A 72 39.84 16.35 -25.93
CA ASN A 72 40.96 16.40 -25.00
C ASN A 72 41.25 15.02 -24.37
N GLU A 73 42.48 14.51 -24.56
CA GLU A 73 42.89 13.18 -24.08
C GLU A 73 42.82 13.04 -22.55
N GLN A 74 43.21 14.06 -21.80
CA GLN A 74 43.17 14.03 -20.33
C GLN A 74 41.72 13.96 -19.82
N VAL A 75 40.81 14.72 -20.45
CA VAL A 75 39.37 14.66 -20.14
C VAL A 75 38.81 13.28 -20.43
N GLN A 76 39.18 12.65 -21.55
CA GLN A 76 38.73 11.30 -21.88
C GLN A 76 39.24 10.25 -20.87
N GLN A 77 40.50 10.33 -20.46
CA GLN A 77 41.07 9.44 -19.43
C GLN A 77 40.36 9.58 -18.07
N ILE A 78 39.82 10.76 -17.74
CA ILE A 78 39.01 10.98 -16.54
C ILE A 78 37.59 10.41 -16.71
N ILE A 79 37.00 10.55 -17.90
CA ILE A 79 35.61 10.15 -18.17
C ILE A 79 35.47 8.63 -18.27
N GLU A 80 36.42 7.93 -18.89
CA GLU A 80 36.33 6.49 -19.16
C GLU A 80 36.03 5.63 -17.90
N PRO A 81 36.76 5.75 -16.77
CA PRO A 81 36.44 4.99 -15.56
C PRO A 81 35.10 5.43 -14.93
N ARG A 82 34.75 6.72 -15.00
CA ARG A 82 33.48 7.25 -14.49
C ARG A 82 32.29 6.68 -15.27
N LEU A 83 32.45 6.54 -16.59
CA LEU A 83 31.44 6.01 -17.49
C LEU A 83 31.16 4.54 -17.21
N THR A 84 32.21 3.73 -17.01
CA THR A 84 32.09 2.32 -16.61
C THR A 84 31.34 2.18 -15.30
N MET A 85 31.76 2.90 -14.26
CA MET A 85 31.12 2.90 -12.93
C MET A 85 29.65 3.35 -13.01
N LEU A 86 29.36 4.40 -13.79
CA LEU A 86 27.99 4.90 -13.97
C LEU A 86 27.09 3.86 -14.63
N MET A 87 27.57 3.14 -15.65
CA MET A 87 26.82 2.06 -16.30
C MET A 87 26.55 0.89 -15.36
N GLU A 88 27.52 0.51 -14.53
CA GLU A 88 27.36 -0.53 -13.51
C GLU A 88 26.30 -0.16 -12.47
N ILE A 89 26.36 1.05 -11.93
CA ILE A 89 25.36 1.55 -10.97
C ILE A 89 23.98 1.59 -11.62
N ALA A 90 23.85 2.16 -12.83
CA ALA A 90 22.57 2.21 -13.54
C ALA A 90 22.00 0.80 -13.82
N ASN A 91 22.84 -0.18 -14.14
CA ASN A 91 22.42 -1.55 -14.36
C ASN A 91 21.96 -2.24 -13.06
N SER A 92 22.59 -1.90 -11.92
CA SER A 92 22.15 -2.37 -10.60
C SER A 92 20.76 -1.84 -10.25
N PHE A 93 20.48 -0.55 -10.49
CA PHE A 93 19.14 0.04 -10.34
C PHE A 93 18.12 -0.67 -11.24
N LEU A 94 18.43 -0.82 -12.53
CA LEU A 94 17.54 -1.48 -13.48
C LEU A 94 17.23 -2.93 -13.07
N THR A 95 18.25 -3.68 -12.66
CA THR A 95 18.10 -5.08 -12.23
C THR A 95 17.23 -5.17 -10.99
N THR A 96 17.42 -4.25 -10.03
CA THR A 96 16.58 -4.19 -8.83
C THR A 96 15.11 -3.92 -9.18
N ILE A 97 14.84 -3.00 -10.11
CA ILE A 97 13.47 -2.71 -10.57
C ILE A 97 12.84 -3.92 -11.27
N ILE A 98 13.58 -4.58 -12.17
CA ILE A 98 13.08 -5.73 -12.94
C ILE A 98 12.76 -6.91 -12.02
N ASN A 99 13.62 -7.20 -11.04
CA ASN A 99 13.45 -8.34 -10.14
C ASN A 99 12.28 -8.15 -9.17
N ASN A 100 11.86 -6.92 -8.91
CA ASN A 100 10.74 -6.59 -8.03
C ASN A 100 9.43 -6.32 -8.81
N LEU A 101 9.23 -6.98 -9.95
CA LEU A 101 7.99 -6.84 -10.73
C LEU A 101 6.73 -7.20 -9.91
N ASN A 102 6.79 -8.26 -9.11
CA ASN A 102 5.65 -8.75 -8.33
C ASN A 102 5.24 -7.81 -7.19
N GLU A 103 6.17 -7.00 -6.69
CA GLU A 103 5.89 -5.97 -5.68
C GLU A 103 5.17 -4.75 -6.27
N THR A 104 5.11 -4.64 -7.61
CA THR A 104 4.48 -3.49 -8.26
C THR A 104 2.97 -3.51 -7.96
N PRO A 105 2.40 -2.44 -7.38
CA PRO A 105 1.00 -2.41 -6.98
C PRO A 105 0.06 -2.72 -8.14
N TYR A 106 -0.98 -3.51 -7.86
CA TYR A 106 -1.97 -3.94 -8.86
C TYR A 106 -2.48 -2.78 -9.72
N GLY A 107 -2.93 -1.68 -9.11
CA GLY A 107 -3.46 -0.55 -9.86
C GLY A 107 -2.46 0.11 -10.82
N ILE A 108 -1.16 0.09 -10.50
CA ILE A 108 -0.11 0.60 -11.41
C ILE A 108 0.07 -0.36 -12.58
N ARG A 109 0.13 -1.67 -12.33
CA ARG A 109 0.20 -2.71 -13.37
C ARG A 109 -1.03 -2.70 -14.28
N TRP A 110 -2.21 -2.51 -13.70
CA TRP A 110 -3.46 -2.41 -14.43
C TRP A 110 -3.49 -1.19 -15.35
N ILE A 111 -3.01 -0.03 -14.88
CA ILE A 111 -2.84 1.15 -15.73
C ILE A 111 -1.91 0.86 -16.92
N CYS A 112 -0.79 0.13 -16.70
CA CYS A 112 0.07 -0.31 -17.79
C CYS A 112 -0.66 -1.23 -18.78
N LYS A 113 -1.45 -2.20 -18.29
CA LYS A 113 -2.32 -3.07 -19.10
C LYS A 113 -3.31 -2.26 -19.94
N GLN A 114 -3.93 -1.23 -19.36
CA GLN A 114 -4.86 -0.35 -20.08
C GLN A 114 -4.16 0.50 -21.12
N ILE A 115 -2.98 1.06 -20.84
CA ILE A 115 -2.17 1.78 -21.84
C ILE A 115 -1.90 0.86 -23.02
N ARG A 116 -1.51 -0.39 -22.79
CA ARG A 116 -1.27 -1.39 -23.83
C ARG A 116 -2.53 -1.66 -24.64
N SER A 117 -3.64 -2.00 -23.98
CA SER A 117 -4.92 -2.35 -24.62
C SER A 117 -5.48 -1.20 -25.46
N LEU A 118 -5.54 0.01 -24.89
CA LEU A 118 -6.07 1.20 -25.57
C LEU A 118 -5.18 1.63 -26.73
N THR A 119 -3.86 1.48 -26.62
CA THR A 119 -2.94 1.76 -27.74
C THR A 119 -3.18 0.80 -28.89
N ARG A 120 -3.31 -0.51 -28.63
CA ARG A 120 -3.62 -1.50 -29.68
C ARG A 120 -4.97 -1.26 -30.33
N ARG A 121 -5.97 -0.83 -29.55
CA ARG A 121 -7.30 -0.49 -30.08
C ARG A 121 -7.27 0.77 -30.96
N LYS A 122 -6.53 1.81 -30.55
CA LYS A 122 -6.45 3.09 -31.28
C LYS A 122 -5.50 3.04 -32.48
N TYR A 123 -4.43 2.24 -32.38
CA TYR A 123 -3.40 2.08 -33.40
C TYR A 123 -3.13 0.58 -33.62
N PRO A 124 -3.99 -0.13 -34.38
CA PRO A 124 -3.85 -1.58 -34.59
C PRO A 124 -2.51 -2.00 -35.22
N GLU A 125 -1.94 -1.14 -36.07
CA GLU A 125 -0.65 -1.34 -36.74
C GLU A 125 0.58 -1.07 -35.85
N ALA A 126 0.38 -0.60 -34.61
CA ALA A 126 1.48 -0.27 -33.72
C ALA A 126 2.21 -1.54 -33.25
N LYS A 127 3.50 -1.62 -33.57
CA LYS A 127 4.37 -2.72 -33.14
C LYS A 127 4.68 -2.63 -31.64
N ASP A 128 4.94 -3.76 -31.01
CA ASP A 128 5.26 -3.90 -29.57
C ASP A 128 6.28 -2.89 -29.02
N PRO A 129 7.38 -2.52 -29.72
CA PRO A 129 8.33 -1.53 -29.20
C PRO A 129 7.73 -0.13 -29.00
N VAL A 130 6.77 0.25 -29.85
CA VAL A 130 6.06 1.54 -29.73
C VAL A 130 5.16 1.52 -28.50
N ILE A 131 4.49 0.38 -28.27
CA ILE A 131 3.63 0.19 -27.11
C ILE A 131 4.46 0.19 -25.81
N CYS A 132 5.61 -0.51 -25.80
CA CYS A 132 6.56 -0.47 -24.69
C CYS A 132 7.03 0.95 -24.37
N THR A 133 7.27 1.77 -25.40
CA THR A 133 7.65 3.18 -25.20
C THR A 133 6.57 3.98 -24.46
N LEU A 134 5.29 3.76 -24.77
CA LEU A 134 4.19 4.43 -24.07
C LEU A 134 4.06 3.96 -22.61
N ILE A 135 4.21 2.66 -22.36
CA ILE A 135 4.20 2.09 -21.01
C ILE A 135 5.38 2.64 -20.21
N GLY A 136 6.58 2.67 -20.81
CA GLY A 136 7.79 3.26 -20.21
C GLY A 136 7.65 4.75 -19.92
N GLY A 137 6.93 5.49 -20.78
CA GLY A 137 6.57 6.89 -20.57
C GLY A 137 5.61 7.13 -19.39
N PHE A 138 4.91 6.11 -18.91
CA PHE A 138 4.21 6.17 -17.63
C PHE A 138 5.10 5.65 -16.48
N PHE A 139 5.58 4.41 -16.59
CA PHE A 139 6.26 3.71 -15.51
C PHE A 139 7.60 4.37 -15.14
N PHE A 140 8.48 4.64 -16.09
CA PHE A 140 9.76 5.27 -15.79
C PHE A 140 9.62 6.78 -15.62
N LEU A 141 9.05 7.46 -16.61
CA LEU A 141 9.04 8.94 -16.64
C LEU A 141 8.16 9.56 -15.54
N ARG A 142 7.03 8.96 -15.19
CA ARG A 142 6.04 9.56 -14.27
C ARG A 142 6.00 8.90 -12.90
N PHE A 143 6.67 7.76 -12.71
CA PHE A 143 6.67 7.04 -11.45
C PHE A 143 8.10 6.83 -10.89
N ILE A 144 8.95 6.06 -11.56
CA ILE A 144 10.29 5.72 -11.05
C ILE A 144 11.27 6.92 -11.05
N ASN A 145 11.49 7.56 -12.21
CA ASN A 145 12.53 8.57 -12.37
C ASN A 145 12.35 9.80 -11.49
N PRO A 146 11.13 10.34 -11.28
CA PRO A 146 10.92 11.42 -10.32
C PRO A 146 11.39 11.07 -8.90
N ALA A 147 11.21 9.82 -8.47
CA ALA A 147 11.64 9.33 -7.16
C ALA A 147 13.16 9.19 -7.06
N ILE A 148 13.83 8.79 -8.15
CA ILE A 148 15.31 8.74 -8.22
C ILE A 148 15.91 10.15 -8.18
N VAL A 149 15.34 11.10 -8.94
CA VAL A 149 15.87 12.47 -9.04
C VAL A 149 15.61 13.30 -7.78
N THR A 150 14.45 13.11 -7.14
CA THR A 150 14.03 13.87 -5.95
C THR A 150 13.65 12.96 -4.78
N PRO A 151 14.59 12.14 -4.27
CA PRO A 151 14.26 11.07 -3.32
C PRO A 151 13.65 11.58 -2.01
N ARG A 152 14.04 12.76 -1.56
CA ARG A 152 13.46 13.41 -0.36
C ARG A 152 11.97 13.70 -0.52
N SER A 153 11.55 14.20 -1.69
CA SER A 153 10.13 14.51 -1.97
C SER A 153 9.25 13.25 -2.01
N TYR A 154 9.88 12.08 -2.15
CA TYR A 154 9.25 10.77 -2.14
C TYR A 154 9.48 10.01 -0.83
N MET A 155 10.06 10.66 0.19
CA MET A 155 10.39 10.09 1.50
C MET A 155 11.26 8.83 1.42
N LEU A 156 12.18 8.78 0.45
CA LEU A 156 13.13 7.67 0.29
C LEU A 156 14.42 7.89 1.08
N VAL A 157 14.68 9.14 1.49
CA VAL A 157 15.87 9.58 2.22
C VAL A 157 15.50 10.70 3.20
N ASP A 158 16.26 10.82 4.30
CA ASP A 158 16.00 11.78 5.36
C ASP A 158 16.50 13.20 5.03
N GLY A 159 17.59 13.30 4.27
CA GLY A 159 18.27 14.55 3.93
C GLY A 159 18.28 14.86 2.43
N THR A 160 18.56 16.11 2.08
CA THR A 160 18.87 16.46 0.68
C THR A 160 20.24 15.88 0.31
N PRO A 161 20.36 15.09 -0.78
CA PRO A 161 21.65 14.56 -1.21
C PRO A 161 22.66 15.65 -1.53
N ALA A 162 23.94 15.37 -1.31
CA ALA A 162 25.05 16.24 -1.74
C ALA A 162 25.08 16.38 -3.28
N ASP A 163 25.79 17.39 -3.78
CA ASP A 163 25.77 17.77 -5.20
C ASP A 163 26.20 16.64 -6.14
N ASN A 164 27.27 15.91 -5.79
CA ASN A 164 27.78 14.80 -6.58
C ASN A 164 26.79 13.62 -6.66
N PRO A 165 26.33 13.01 -5.55
CA PRO A 165 25.28 11.98 -5.60
C PRO A 165 23.98 12.43 -6.28
N ARG A 166 23.55 13.68 -6.06
CA ARG A 166 22.36 14.25 -6.73
C ARG A 166 22.53 14.30 -8.24
N ARG A 167 23.71 14.70 -8.71
CA ARG A 167 24.07 14.70 -10.14
C ARG A 167 24.08 13.26 -10.68
N THR A 168 24.68 12.32 -9.96
CA THR A 168 24.73 10.90 -10.35
C THR A 168 23.32 10.29 -10.45
N LEU A 169 22.45 10.52 -9.47
CA LEU A 169 21.03 10.09 -9.52
C LEU A 169 20.31 10.66 -10.74
N THR A 170 20.60 11.92 -11.11
CA THR A 170 20.04 12.54 -12.31
C THR A 170 20.53 11.85 -13.59
N LEU A 171 21.81 11.49 -13.67
CA LEU A 171 22.36 10.74 -14.80
C LEU A 171 21.74 9.34 -14.90
N ILE A 172 21.60 8.62 -13.78
CA ILE A 172 20.94 7.31 -13.73
C ILE A 172 19.50 7.41 -14.24
N ALA A 173 18.71 8.39 -13.75
CA ALA A 173 17.34 8.58 -14.21
C ALA A 173 17.26 8.87 -15.71
N LYS A 174 18.20 9.67 -16.26
CA LYS A 174 18.29 9.92 -17.71
C LYS A 174 18.63 8.64 -18.49
N MET A 175 19.55 7.81 -17.99
CA MET A 175 19.89 6.53 -18.62
C MET A 175 18.70 5.58 -18.67
N LEU A 176 17.98 5.42 -17.55
CA LEU A 176 16.76 4.62 -17.50
C LEU A 176 15.68 5.19 -18.42
N GLN A 177 15.55 6.51 -18.50
CA GLN A 177 14.60 7.16 -19.41
C GLN A 177 14.93 6.92 -20.88
N ASN A 178 16.21 7.04 -21.26
CA ASN A 178 16.70 6.79 -22.61
C ASN A 178 16.59 5.32 -23.01
N LEU A 179 16.64 4.40 -22.03
CA LEU A 179 16.39 2.98 -22.24
C LEU A 179 14.89 2.68 -22.42
N ALA A 180 14.02 3.31 -21.64
CA ALA A 180 12.57 3.12 -21.71
C ALA A 180 11.93 3.78 -22.95
N ASN A 181 12.55 4.84 -23.48
CA ASN A 181 12.11 5.55 -24.68
C ASN A 181 13.07 5.31 -25.86
N LYS A 182 12.77 5.92 -27.01
CA LYS A 182 13.76 6.05 -28.10
C LYS A 182 14.78 7.12 -27.71
N PRO A 183 16.08 6.80 -27.57
CA PRO A 183 17.10 7.79 -27.21
C PRO A 183 17.21 8.88 -28.28
N SER A 184 17.39 10.12 -27.83
CA SER A 184 17.67 11.28 -28.68
C SER A 184 18.85 12.05 -28.11
N TYR A 185 19.94 12.11 -28.88
CA TYR A 185 21.19 12.73 -28.46
C TYR A 185 21.37 14.16 -29.00
N SER A 186 20.35 14.74 -29.63
CA SER A 186 20.43 16.06 -30.25
C SER A 186 20.67 17.19 -29.25
N LYS A 187 20.23 17.03 -28.00
CA LYS A 187 20.41 18.03 -26.93
C LYS A 187 21.61 17.76 -26.03
N GLU A 188 22.04 16.51 -25.91
CA GLU A 188 23.13 16.08 -25.03
C GLU A 188 23.99 15.04 -25.76
N PRO A 189 24.87 15.46 -26.68
CA PRO A 189 25.66 14.54 -27.52
C PRO A 189 26.54 13.60 -26.71
N TYR A 190 27.07 14.07 -25.57
CA TYR A 190 27.91 13.28 -24.67
C TYR A 190 27.21 12.04 -24.10
N MET A 191 25.87 11.97 -24.09
CA MET A 191 25.12 10.79 -23.65
C MET A 191 25.19 9.63 -24.66
N ALA A 192 25.66 9.85 -25.88
CA ALA A 192 25.82 8.80 -26.89
C ALA A 192 26.85 7.73 -26.48
N SER A 193 27.82 8.09 -25.63
CA SER A 193 28.80 7.17 -25.06
C SER A 193 28.18 6.11 -24.14
N LEU A 194 26.94 6.32 -23.68
CA LEU A 194 26.16 5.36 -22.88
C LEU A 194 25.33 4.40 -23.73
N SER A 195 25.49 4.41 -25.06
CA SER A 195 24.81 3.47 -25.95
C SER A 195 25.06 1.98 -25.64
N PRO A 196 26.23 1.53 -25.13
CA PRO A 196 26.43 0.13 -24.74
C PRO A 196 25.45 -0.33 -23.66
N PHE A 197 25.19 0.52 -22.66
CA PHE A 197 24.18 0.25 -21.63
C PHE A 197 22.79 0.04 -22.22
N ILE A 198 22.40 0.85 -23.20
CA ILE A 198 21.09 0.76 -23.84
C ILE A 198 21.00 -0.54 -24.66
N GLN A 199 22.02 -0.84 -25.47
CA GLN A 199 22.04 -2.04 -26.31
C GLN A 199 21.96 -3.32 -25.47
N HIS A 200 22.72 -3.38 -24.37
CA HIS A 200 22.73 -4.53 -23.47
C HIS A 200 21.38 -4.77 -22.78
N ASN A 201 20.63 -3.71 -22.46
CA ASN A 201 19.43 -3.79 -21.63
C ASN A 201 18.10 -3.72 -22.39
N LYS A 202 18.11 -3.40 -23.68
CA LYS A 202 16.89 -3.19 -24.50
C LYS A 202 15.92 -4.37 -24.48
N MET A 203 16.42 -5.61 -24.56
CA MET A 203 15.55 -6.78 -24.53
C MET A 203 14.94 -7.01 -23.14
N ARG A 204 15.76 -6.84 -22.09
CA ARG A 204 15.35 -7.01 -20.69
C ARG A 204 14.23 -6.04 -20.32
N ILE A 205 14.37 -4.77 -20.70
CA ILE A 205 13.37 -3.76 -20.38
C ILE A 205 12.05 -3.98 -21.13
N ASN A 206 12.10 -4.35 -22.41
CA ASN A 206 10.89 -4.63 -23.19
C ASN A 206 10.12 -5.82 -22.61
N LYS A 207 10.84 -6.88 -22.22
CA LYS A 207 10.24 -8.03 -21.53
C LYS A 207 9.56 -7.58 -20.23
N PHE A 208 10.27 -6.85 -19.37
CA PHE A 208 9.72 -6.32 -18.13
C PHE A 208 8.46 -5.45 -18.34
N LEU A 209 8.45 -4.56 -19.34
CA LEU A 209 7.31 -3.70 -19.63
C LEU A 209 6.09 -4.49 -20.13
N ASN A 210 6.31 -5.59 -20.85
CA ASN A 210 5.25 -6.51 -21.23
C ASN A 210 4.71 -7.29 -20.03
N ASP A 211 5.60 -7.86 -19.22
CA ASP A 211 5.25 -8.63 -18.02
C ASP A 211 4.51 -7.77 -16.98
N LEU A 212 4.82 -6.47 -16.91
CA LEU A 212 4.09 -5.50 -16.09
C LEU A 212 2.59 -5.46 -16.41
N CYS A 213 2.22 -5.71 -17.66
CA CYS A 213 0.84 -5.66 -18.14
C CYS A 213 0.08 -6.99 -17.93
N GLU A 214 0.77 -8.06 -17.53
CA GLU A 214 0.18 -9.38 -17.26
C GLU A 214 -0.42 -9.41 -15.85
N VAL A 215 -1.63 -8.86 -15.72
CA VAL A 215 -2.41 -8.87 -14.49
C VAL A 215 -3.86 -9.29 -14.75
N GLY A 216 -4.45 -9.96 -13.74
CA GLY A 216 -5.85 -10.41 -13.72
C GLY A 216 -6.84 -9.26 -13.97
N ASP A 217 -8.09 -9.61 -14.27
CA ASP A 217 -9.07 -8.59 -14.62
C ASP A 217 -9.48 -7.75 -13.39
N PHE A 218 -9.92 -6.52 -13.66
CA PHE A 218 -10.31 -5.55 -12.63
C PHE A 218 -11.40 -6.13 -11.72
N TYR A 219 -12.39 -6.77 -12.32
CA TYR A 219 -13.57 -7.30 -11.63
C TYR A 219 -13.25 -8.47 -10.69
N GLU A 220 -12.34 -9.38 -11.06
CA GLU A 220 -11.91 -10.49 -10.19
C GLU A 220 -11.24 -9.99 -8.89
N SER A 221 -10.52 -8.86 -8.94
CA SER A 221 -9.93 -8.22 -7.75
C SER A 221 -10.92 -7.33 -7.00
N LEU A 222 -11.86 -6.71 -7.72
CA LEU A 222 -12.81 -5.77 -7.14
C LEU A 222 -13.97 -6.46 -6.44
N GLU A 223 -14.39 -7.66 -6.84
CA GLU A 223 -15.44 -8.39 -6.12
C GLU A 223 -15.08 -8.48 -4.63
N MET A 224 -13.84 -8.81 -4.29
CA MET A 224 -13.41 -8.86 -2.88
C MET A 224 -13.46 -7.48 -2.19
N ASP A 225 -13.01 -6.41 -2.85
CA ASP A 225 -12.99 -5.05 -2.29
C ASP A 225 -14.38 -4.38 -2.26
N GLN A 226 -15.26 -4.69 -3.22
CA GLN A 226 -16.62 -4.18 -3.35
C GLN A 226 -17.53 -4.90 -2.36
N TYR A 227 -17.38 -6.21 -2.15
CA TYR A 227 -18.01 -6.91 -1.03
C TYR A 227 -17.55 -6.35 0.32
N VAL A 228 -16.27 -6.02 0.49
CA VAL A 228 -15.75 -5.39 1.72
C VAL A 228 -16.28 -3.96 1.88
N ALA A 229 -16.34 -3.15 0.81
CA ALA A 229 -16.85 -1.78 0.84
C ALA A 229 -18.38 -1.72 1.05
N LEU A 230 -19.14 -2.63 0.45
CA LEU A 230 -20.58 -2.80 0.65
C LEU A 230 -20.89 -3.42 2.03
N SER A 231 -19.98 -4.20 2.61
CA SER A 231 -20.11 -4.72 3.98
C SER A 231 -19.78 -3.70 5.07
N LYS A 232 -19.10 -2.60 4.72
CA LYS A 232 -18.85 -1.50 5.65
C LYS A 232 -20.13 -0.70 5.79
N LYS A 233 -20.84 -0.95 6.90
CA LYS A 233 -22.08 -0.25 7.27
C LYS A 233 -21.94 1.28 7.37
N ASP A 234 -20.72 1.81 7.46
CA ASP A 234 -20.43 3.23 7.65
C ASP A 234 -19.35 3.71 6.65
N LEU A 235 -19.77 4.14 5.46
CA LEU A 235 -18.87 4.80 4.50
C LEU A 235 -18.61 6.23 5.01
N GLU A 236 -17.39 6.51 5.46
CA GLU A 236 -16.99 7.83 5.96
C GLU A 236 -15.82 8.40 5.15
N LEU A 237 -15.89 9.68 4.82
CA LEU A 237 -14.85 10.42 4.12
C LEU A 237 -14.28 11.52 5.02
N THR A 238 -12.98 11.45 5.30
CA THR A 238 -12.28 12.59 5.91
C THR A 238 -11.93 13.62 4.83
N ILE A 239 -12.51 14.82 4.90
CA ILE A 239 -12.34 15.87 3.89
C ILE A 239 -12.34 17.26 4.55
N SER A 240 -11.55 18.20 4.04
CA SER A 240 -11.52 19.58 4.55
C SER A 240 -12.64 20.46 3.98
N LEU A 241 -13.01 21.52 4.71
CA LEU A 241 -14.02 22.47 4.26
C LEU A 241 -13.67 23.09 2.88
N ASN A 242 -12.42 23.46 2.66
CA ASN A 242 -12.00 24.03 1.38
C ASN A 242 -12.01 23.01 0.24
N GLU A 243 -11.79 21.73 0.50
CA GLU A 243 -11.93 20.66 -0.51
C GLU A 243 -13.39 20.44 -0.89
N ILE A 244 -14.31 20.50 0.09
CA ILE A 244 -15.76 20.47 -0.16
C ILE A 244 -16.16 21.67 -1.01
N TYR A 245 -15.79 22.88 -0.60
CA TYR A 245 -16.16 24.13 -1.30
C TYR A 245 -15.54 24.21 -2.69
N ALA A 246 -14.30 23.77 -2.86
CA ALA A 246 -13.67 23.68 -4.18
C ALA A 246 -14.40 22.69 -5.09
N THR A 247 -14.74 21.52 -4.57
CA THR A 247 -15.51 20.50 -5.31
C THR A 247 -16.87 21.07 -5.73
N HIS A 248 -17.60 21.70 -4.80
CA HIS A 248 -18.90 22.30 -5.09
C HIS A 248 -18.79 23.41 -6.14
N SER A 249 -17.83 24.33 -6.01
CA SER A 249 -17.62 25.41 -6.98
C SER A 249 -17.29 24.90 -8.38
N LEU A 250 -16.51 23.81 -8.49
CA LEU A 250 -16.22 23.17 -9.77
C LEU A 250 -17.46 22.51 -10.38
N LEU A 251 -18.26 21.82 -9.57
CA LEU A 251 -19.51 21.21 -10.02
C LEU A 251 -20.52 22.26 -10.50
N GLU A 252 -20.66 23.36 -9.78
CA GLU A 252 -21.51 24.50 -10.15
C GLU A 252 -21.05 25.11 -11.48
N LYS A 253 -19.75 25.41 -11.60
CA LYS A 253 -19.14 25.98 -12.81
C LYS A 253 -19.35 25.12 -14.05
N HIS A 254 -19.32 23.81 -13.90
CA HIS A 254 -19.44 22.86 -15.01
C HIS A 254 -20.81 22.15 -15.05
N SER A 255 -21.79 22.64 -14.30
CA SER A 255 -23.13 22.05 -14.18
C SER A 255 -23.84 21.90 -15.53
N ALA A 256 -23.70 22.87 -16.42
CA ALA A 256 -24.29 22.82 -17.76
C ALA A 256 -23.75 21.66 -18.63
N ALA A 257 -22.52 21.19 -18.38
CA ALA A 257 -21.93 20.05 -19.08
C ALA A 257 -22.18 18.73 -18.33
N LEU A 258 -22.17 18.75 -17.00
CA LEU A 258 -22.34 17.57 -16.15
C LEU A 258 -23.80 17.14 -15.99
N CYS A 259 -24.76 18.07 -16.09
CA CYS A 259 -26.19 17.83 -15.90
C CYS A 259 -26.97 17.80 -17.23
N GLN A 260 -26.33 17.33 -18.31
CA GLN A 260 -26.97 17.19 -19.62
C GLN A 260 -27.92 16.00 -19.70
N ASP A 261 -27.72 15.01 -18.82
CA ASP A 261 -28.55 13.82 -18.78
C ASP A 261 -29.94 14.13 -18.22
N VAL A 262 -30.94 13.93 -19.07
CA VAL A 262 -32.36 14.16 -18.75
C VAL A 262 -32.95 12.98 -17.98
N LEU A 263 -32.40 11.78 -18.15
CA LEU A 263 -32.91 10.54 -17.55
C LEU A 263 -32.49 10.42 -16.07
N HIS A 264 -31.34 10.96 -15.69
CA HIS A 264 -30.82 10.89 -14.31
C HIS A 264 -30.39 12.26 -13.76
N PRO A 265 -31.33 13.18 -13.45
CA PRO A 265 -31.03 14.55 -13.02
C PRO A 265 -30.53 14.65 -11.55
N HIS A 266 -30.08 13.56 -10.93
CA HIS A 266 -29.70 13.51 -9.51
C HIS A 266 -28.70 14.60 -9.10
N LEU A 267 -27.62 14.77 -9.88
CA LEU A 267 -26.62 15.80 -9.62
C LEU A 267 -27.23 17.22 -9.72
N LYS A 268 -28.14 17.44 -10.68
CA LYS A 268 -28.82 18.72 -10.87
C LYS A 268 -29.72 19.04 -9.69
N ILE A 269 -30.46 18.06 -9.18
CA ILE A 269 -31.31 18.20 -8.00
C ILE A 269 -30.47 18.57 -6.79
N LEU A 270 -29.37 17.84 -6.53
CA LEU A 270 -28.47 18.16 -5.42
C LEU A 270 -27.87 19.55 -5.52
N LEU A 271 -27.33 19.93 -6.67
CA LEU A 271 -26.74 21.27 -6.84
C LEU A 271 -27.78 22.38 -6.67
N THR A 272 -29.02 22.14 -7.09
CA THR A 272 -30.12 23.11 -6.90
C THR A 272 -30.47 23.27 -5.43
N GLU A 273 -30.54 22.18 -4.66
CA GLU A 273 -30.82 22.21 -3.22
C GLU A 273 -29.65 22.75 -2.40
N LEU A 274 -28.42 22.42 -2.78
CA LEU A 274 -27.20 22.84 -2.08
C LEU A 274 -26.95 24.35 -2.23
N GLY A 275 -27.50 24.97 -3.28
CA GLY A 275 -27.37 26.39 -3.55
C GLY A 275 -25.97 26.78 -4.04
N PRO A 276 -25.61 28.07 -4.00
CA PRO A 276 -24.32 28.55 -4.50
C PRO A 276 -23.15 28.04 -3.64
N ALA A 277 -22.01 27.77 -4.28
CA ALA A 277 -20.84 27.28 -3.58
C ALA A 277 -20.25 28.33 -2.61
N PRO A 278 -20.01 27.97 -1.32
CA PRO A 278 -19.35 28.87 -0.39
C PRO A 278 -17.93 29.23 -0.82
N HIS A 279 -17.46 30.42 -0.43
CA HIS A 279 -16.06 30.79 -0.63
C HIS A 279 -15.14 29.99 0.29
N GLN A 280 -13.91 29.73 -0.19
CA GLN A 280 -12.88 29.09 0.61
C GLN A 280 -12.53 29.95 1.84
N VAL A 281 -12.33 29.26 2.96
CA VAL A 281 -11.98 29.88 4.24
C VAL A 281 -10.46 29.97 4.43
N PRO A 282 -9.98 30.91 5.26
CA PRO A 282 -8.56 30.99 5.62
C PRO A 282 -8.02 29.67 6.21
N ARG A 283 -6.71 29.43 6.08
CA ARG A 283 -6.07 28.18 6.58
C ARG A 283 -6.38 27.84 8.03
N LYS A 284 -6.49 28.86 8.89
CA LYS A 284 -6.83 28.71 10.32
C LYS A 284 -8.22 28.10 10.56
N ASP A 285 -9.13 28.28 9.61
CA ASP A 285 -10.53 27.85 9.70
C ASP A 285 -10.80 26.60 8.83
N ASN A 286 -9.85 26.19 8.00
CA ASN A 286 -9.95 25.01 7.12
C ASN A 286 -9.73 23.70 7.88
N ARG A 287 -10.69 23.33 8.71
CA ARG A 287 -10.69 22.06 9.45
C ARG A 287 -11.08 20.87 8.56
N ALA A 288 -10.53 19.69 8.88
CA ALA A 288 -10.99 18.41 8.37
C ALA A 288 -12.23 17.96 9.13
N ILE A 289 -13.23 17.44 8.41
CA ILE A 289 -14.43 16.83 8.96
C ILE A 289 -14.55 15.39 8.46
N ILE A 290 -15.23 14.57 9.25
CA ILE A 290 -15.61 13.21 8.85
C ILE A 290 -17.02 13.32 8.29
N LEU A 291 -17.16 13.06 7.00
CA LEU A 291 -18.41 13.13 6.27
C LEU A 291 -18.95 11.71 6.08
N PRO A 292 -20.02 11.31 6.77
CA PRO A 292 -20.70 10.06 6.45
C PRO A 292 -21.33 10.18 5.05
N LEU A 293 -21.05 9.19 4.21
CA LEU A 293 -21.56 9.08 2.86
C LEU A 293 -22.73 8.11 2.85
N PHE A 294 -23.84 8.59 2.34
CA PHE A 294 -25.01 7.80 2.01
C PHE A 294 -25.54 8.29 0.67
N SER A 295 -26.08 7.39 -0.15
CA SER A 295 -26.81 7.81 -1.32
C SER A 295 -28.25 8.13 -0.92
N ARG A 296 -28.77 9.26 -1.39
CA ARG A 296 -30.17 9.63 -1.17
C ARG A 296 -31.14 8.78 -1.99
N TRP A 297 -30.65 8.21 -3.10
CA TRP A 297 -31.46 7.47 -4.06
C TRP A 297 -31.15 5.98 -4.09
N GLU A 298 -30.02 5.55 -3.51
CA GLU A 298 -29.86 4.14 -3.18
C GLU A 298 -30.56 3.95 -1.84
N GLN A 299 -31.69 3.25 -1.84
CA GLN A 299 -32.17 2.67 -0.60
C GLN A 299 -31.07 1.74 -0.06
N PRO A 300 -31.00 1.51 1.27
CA PRO A 300 -30.27 0.35 1.78
C PRO A 300 -30.63 -0.89 0.95
N ILE A 301 -29.68 -1.82 0.80
CA ILE A 301 -29.56 -2.94 -0.19
C ILE A 301 -30.75 -3.94 -0.19
N ASP A 302 -31.95 -3.54 0.19
CA ASP A 302 -33.16 -4.33 0.09
C ASP A 302 -33.85 -4.17 -1.28
N ASP A 303 -33.50 -3.15 -2.08
CA ASP A 303 -34.28 -2.75 -3.28
C ASP A 303 -33.48 -2.81 -4.60
N LEU A 304 -32.70 -3.88 -4.79
CA LEU A 304 -31.91 -4.13 -6.02
C LEU A 304 -32.79 -4.42 -7.26
N THR A 305 -34.09 -4.64 -7.08
CA THR A 305 -35.05 -4.99 -8.14
C THR A 305 -35.47 -3.80 -9.00
N ALA A 306 -35.34 -2.56 -8.51
CA ALA A 306 -35.87 -1.38 -9.20
C ALA A 306 -34.85 -0.61 -10.07
N ALA A 307 -33.54 -0.91 -9.96
CA ALA A 307 -32.47 -0.08 -10.53
C ALA A 307 -31.97 -0.52 -11.92
N LEU A 308 -32.44 -1.66 -12.40
CA LEU A 308 -32.28 -2.12 -13.77
C LEU A 308 -33.69 -2.05 -14.37
N ASP A 309 -33.87 -1.75 -15.66
CA ASP A 309 -35.15 -1.93 -16.37
C ASP A 309 -35.52 -3.43 -16.42
N ILE A 310 -35.60 -4.06 -15.25
CA ILE A 310 -36.01 -5.43 -15.00
C ILE A 310 -37.52 -5.36 -15.02
N THR A 311 -38.09 -5.88 -16.09
CA THR A 311 -39.52 -6.11 -16.17
C THR A 311 -39.93 -7.11 -15.06
N ASP A 312 -41.20 -7.14 -14.67
CA ASP A 312 -41.67 -8.17 -13.74
C ASP A 312 -41.31 -9.58 -14.25
N GLU A 313 -41.25 -9.77 -15.58
CA GLU A 313 -40.77 -10.97 -16.26
C GLU A 313 -39.31 -11.31 -15.89
N ASP A 314 -38.41 -10.32 -15.91
CA ASP A 314 -37.01 -10.48 -15.52
C ASP A 314 -36.85 -10.75 -14.01
N VAL A 315 -37.67 -10.12 -13.15
CA VAL A 315 -37.68 -10.38 -11.70
C VAL A 315 -38.07 -11.83 -11.45
N PHE A 316 -39.18 -12.29 -12.03
CA PHE A 316 -39.67 -13.65 -11.85
C PHE A 316 -38.71 -14.68 -12.46
N PHE A 317 -38.07 -14.37 -13.59
CA PHE A 317 -37.08 -15.24 -14.22
C PHE A 317 -35.83 -15.40 -13.34
N MET A 318 -35.32 -14.30 -12.77
CA MET A 318 -34.19 -14.32 -11.85
C MET A 318 -34.52 -15.01 -10.52
N GLU A 319 -35.73 -14.79 -9.98
CA GLU A 319 -36.23 -15.50 -8.79
C GLU A 319 -36.31 -17.01 -9.06
N ALA A 320 -36.87 -17.41 -10.20
CA ALA A 320 -36.97 -18.81 -10.61
C ALA A 320 -35.59 -19.45 -10.76
N LYS A 321 -34.66 -18.80 -11.48
CA LYS A 321 -33.27 -19.27 -11.66
C LYS A 321 -32.59 -19.47 -10.31
N SER A 322 -32.70 -18.50 -9.40
CA SER A 322 -32.12 -18.56 -8.06
C SER A 322 -32.68 -19.73 -7.24
N ILE A 323 -34.00 -19.91 -7.22
CA ILE A 323 -34.65 -21.00 -6.48
C ILE A 323 -34.24 -22.36 -7.05
N PHE A 324 -34.21 -22.52 -8.38
CA PHE A 324 -33.79 -23.78 -9.00
C PHE A 324 -32.33 -24.12 -8.72
N VAL A 325 -31.41 -23.15 -8.76
CA VAL A 325 -30.00 -23.35 -8.37
C VAL A 325 -29.90 -23.78 -6.91
N GLN A 326 -30.69 -23.19 -6.00
CA GLN A 326 -30.71 -23.57 -4.59
C GLN A 326 -31.29 -24.97 -4.36
N LEU A 327 -32.37 -25.34 -5.05
CA LEU A 327 -32.95 -26.68 -5.00
C LEU A 327 -31.94 -27.71 -5.50
N MET A 328 -31.26 -27.44 -6.61
CA MET A 328 -30.24 -28.33 -7.18
C MET A 328 -29.01 -28.53 -6.28
N ARG A 329 -28.66 -27.52 -5.48
CA ARG A 329 -27.57 -27.63 -4.49
C ARG A 329 -27.96 -28.41 -3.24
N THR A 330 -29.25 -28.51 -2.95
CA THR A 330 -29.76 -29.11 -1.71
C THR A 330 -30.28 -30.52 -1.93
N ILE A 331 -30.78 -30.82 -3.13
CA ILE A 331 -31.19 -32.17 -3.51
C ILE A 331 -29.94 -33.05 -3.70
N PRO A 332 -29.91 -34.24 -3.10
CA PRO A 332 -28.80 -35.18 -3.27
C PRO A 332 -28.52 -35.49 -4.74
N SER A 333 -27.23 -35.51 -5.12
CA SER A 333 -26.76 -35.68 -6.50
C SER A 333 -27.14 -37.04 -7.13
N ASN A 334 -27.63 -37.99 -6.33
CA ASN A 334 -28.07 -39.31 -6.76
C ASN A 334 -29.58 -39.38 -7.11
N ALA A 335 -30.34 -38.31 -6.89
CA ALA A 335 -31.76 -38.26 -7.21
C ALA A 335 -32.00 -38.30 -8.73
N LEU A 336 -32.96 -39.13 -9.17
CA LEU A 336 -33.34 -39.29 -10.58
C LEU A 336 -33.78 -37.97 -11.24
N ALA A 337 -34.33 -37.03 -10.48
CA ALA A 337 -34.79 -35.72 -10.96
C ALA A 337 -33.64 -34.75 -11.32
N VAL A 338 -32.41 -35.00 -10.83
CA VAL A 338 -31.22 -34.14 -11.00
C VAL A 338 -30.36 -34.61 -12.19
N ARG A 339 -30.74 -35.71 -12.86
CA ARG A 339 -30.04 -36.22 -14.05
C ARG A 339 -30.36 -35.36 -15.27
N ARG A 340 -29.34 -35.11 -16.10
CA ARG A 340 -29.49 -34.33 -17.34
C ARG A 340 -30.21 -35.14 -18.43
N PRO A 341 -31.05 -34.51 -19.28
CA PRO A 341 -31.45 -33.10 -19.23
C PRO A 341 -32.35 -32.80 -18.02
N LEU A 342 -32.12 -31.67 -17.36
CA LEU A 342 -32.87 -31.30 -16.14
C LEU A 342 -34.36 -31.14 -16.44
N LYS A 343 -35.20 -31.65 -15.54
CA LYS A 343 -36.66 -31.53 -15.60
C LYS A 343 -37.15 -30.66 -14.45
N LEU A 344 -37.27 -29.36 -14.71
CA LEU A 344 -37.52 -28.34 -13.68
C LEU A 344 -38.85 -28.58 -12.93
N ASP A 345 -39.88 -29.04 -13.63
CA ASP A 345 -41.17 -29.47 -13.06
C ASP A 345 -41.00 -30.58 -12.01
N LYS A 346 -40.23 -31.62 -12.33
CA LYS A 346 -39.99 -32.75 -11.43
C LYS A 346 -39.09 -32.38 -10.25
N ILE A 347 -38.16 -31.45 -10.46
CA ILE A 347 -37.27 -30.94 -9.41
C ILE A 347 -38.09 -30.13 -8.39
N ALA A 348 -38.99 -29.26 -8.86
CA ALA A 348 -39.87 -28.47 -8.01
C ALA A 348 -40.88 -29.37 -7.26
N ASP A 349 -41.49 -30.34 -7.95
CA ASP A 349 -42.43 -31.30 -7.35
C ASP A 349 -41.74 -32.19 -6.29
N LEU A 350 -40.53 -32.68 -6.57
CA LEU A 350 -39.75 -33.44 -5.59
C LEU A 350 -39.43 -32.61 -4.34
N ALA A 351 -39.06 -31.34 -4.52
CA ALA A 351 -38.79 -30.44 -3.40
C ALA A 351 -40.04 -30.14 -2.58
N ALA A 352 -41.20 -29.99 -3.23
CA ALA A 352 -42.49 -29.69 -2.61
C ALA A 352 -43.09 -30.89 -1.86
N THR A 353 -42.92 -32.11 -2.37
CA THR A 353 -43.62 -33.30 -1.84
C THR A 353 -42.75 -34.21 -0.98
N SER A 354 -41.44 -34.24 -1.25
CA SER A 354 -40.57 -35.30 -0.73
C SER A 354 -39.47 -34.80 0.22
N SER A 355 -39.40 -33.48 0.48
CA SER A 355 -38.43 -32.91 1.41
C SER A 355 -38.93 -32.91 2.86
N ARG A 356 -38.08 -33.29 3.81
CA ARG A 356 -38.37 -33.20 5.26
C ARG A 356 -38.17 -31.80 5.83
N ASP A 357 -37.57 -30.90 5.05
CA ASP A 357 -37.29 -29.52 5.46
C ASP A 357 -38.41 -28.58 4.95
N ALA A 358 -39.09 -27.92 5.88
CA ALA A 358 -40.16 -26.97 5.60
C ALA A 358 -39.70 -25.77 4.77
N ALA A 359 -38.41 -25.41 4.81
CA ALA A 359 -37.85 -24.38 3.93
C ALA A 359 -37.74 -24.88 2.48
N MET A 360 -37.35 -26.13 2.27
CA MET A 360 -37.27 -26.75 0.94
C MET A 360 -38.65 -26.97 0.33
N VAL A 361 -39.63 -27.39 1.12
CA VAL A 361 -41.02 -27.55 0.65
C VAL A 361 -41.58 -26.22 0.14
N ARG A 362 -41.39 -25.14 0.91
CA ARG A 362 -41.81 -23.78 0.50
C ARG A 362 -41.13 -23.33 -0.80
N LYS A 363 -39.83 -23.63 -0.97
CA LYS A 363 -39.09 -23.34 -2.20
C LYS A 363 -39.57 -24.17 -3.38
N GLY A 364 -39.93 -25.44 -3.18
CA GLY A 364 -40.51 -26.29 -4.22
C GLY A 364 -41.87 -25.76 -4.71
N ILE A 365 -42.75 -25.38 -3.78
CA ILE A 365 -44.06 -24.79 -4.10
C ILE A 365 -43.88 -23.46 -4.84
N ARG A 366 -43.01 -22.57 -4.34
CA ARG A 366 -42.71 -21.29 -4.99
C ARG A 366 -42.10 -21.47 -6.38
N ALA A 367 -41.24 -22.48 -6.57
CA ALA A 367 -40.68 -22.80 -7.88
C ALA A 367 -41.76 -23.25 -8.89
N MET A 368 -42.76 -24.03 -8.45
CA MET A 368 -43.90 -24.40 -9.30
C MET A 368 -44.77 -23.19 -9.66
N GLU A 369 -45.03 -22.30 -8.70
CA GLU A 369 -45.76 -21.04 -8.94
C GLU A 369 -45.06 -20.16 -9.96
N LEU A 370 -43.74 -19.98 -9.84
CA LEU A 370 -42.94 -19.17 -10.75
C LEU A 370 -42.88 -19.76 -12.16
N LEU A 371 -42.81 -21.09 -12.31
CA LEU A 371 -42.88 -21.73 -13.63
C LEU A 371 -44.22 -21.44 -14.32
N ASN A 372 -45.34 -21.51 -13.58
CA ASN A 372 -46.66 -21.20 -14.13
C ASN A 372 -46.80 -19.70 -14.47
N GLN A 373 -46.32 -18.80 -13.61
CA GLN A 373 -46.37 -17.36 -13.86
C GLN A 373 -45.55 -16.95 -15.10
N LEU A 374 -44.34 -17.49 -15.25
CA LEU A 374 -43.50 -17.24 -16.42
C LEU A 374 -44.05 -17.87 -17.71
N GLU A 375 -44.83 -18.95 -17.60
CA GLU A 375 -45.56 -19.53 -18.73
C GLU A 375 -46.77 -18.67 -19.14
N GLU A 376 -47.54 -18.16 -18.18
CA GLU A 376 -48.67 -17.25 -18.43
C GLU A 376 -48.23 -15.92 -19.05
N MET A 377 -47.03 -15.44 -18.69
CA MET A 377 -46.40 -14.23 -19.25
C MET A 377 -45.75 -14.49 -20.63
N GLY A 378 -45.69 -15.74 -21.10
CA GLY A 378 -45.12 -16.11 -22.40
C GLY A 378 -43.58 -16.12 -22.47
N VAL A 379 -42.90 -15.98 -21.32
CA VAL A 379 -41.44 -16.01 -21.19
C VAL A 379 -40.91 -17.44 -21.28
N LEU A 380 -41.68 -18.40 -20.77
CA LEU A 380 -41.35 -19.82 -20.78
C LEU A 380 -42.45 -20.65 -21.45
N SER A 381 -42.08 -21.81 -21.99
CA SER A 381 -43.01 -22.77 -22.57
C SER A 381 -42.80 -24.16 -22.00
N LYS A 382 -43.86 -24.75 -21.46
CA LYS A 382 -43.85 -26.15 -21.02
C LYS A 382 -43.73 -27.13 -22.19
N GLN A 383 -44.14 -26.73 -23.39
CA GLN A 383 -43.95 -27.55 -24.61
C GLN A 383 -42.46 -27.68 -24.98
N GLU A 384 -41.63 -26.72 -24.55
CA GLU A 384 -40.18 -26.72 -24.74
C GLU A 384 -39.41 -27.19 -23.48
N ASP A 385 -40.09 -27.85 -22.53
CA ASP A 385 -39.51 -28.30 -21.26
C ASP A 385 -38.78 -27.18 -20.48
N TYR A 386 -39.25 -25.92 -20.61
CA TYR A 386 -38.63 -24.74 -20.01
C TYR A 386 -37.15 -24.55 -20.38
N SER A 387 -36.78 -24.90 -21.62
CA SER A 387 -35.42 -24.89 -22.19
C SER A 387 -34.57 -23.67 -21.79
N LEU A 388 -35.13 -22.46 -21.91
CA LEU A 388 -34.45 -21.19 -21.60
C LEU A 388 -33.95 -21.14 -20.14
N LEU A 389 -34.85 -21.37 -19.18
CA LEU A 389 -34.51 -21.37 -17.75
C LEU A 389 -33.60 -22.55 -17.39
N ARG A 390 -33.83 -23.71 -18.02
CA ARG A 390 -33.04 -24.92 -17.78
C ARG A 390 -31.58 -24.71 -18.18
N ASP A 391 -31.34 -24.15 -19.36
CA ASP A 391 -29.99 -23.96 -19.89
C ASP A 391 -29.23 -22.89 -19.06
N GLU A 392 -29.91 -21.84 -18.63
CA GLU A 392 -29.38 -20.82 -17.70
C GLU A 392 -29.01 -21.40 -16.32
N VAL A 393 -29.85 -22.27 -15.75
CA VAL A 393 -29.55 -22.97 -14.49
C VAL A 393 -28.38 -23.95 -14.67
N GLU A 394 -28.27 -24.64 -15.80
CA GLU A 394 -27.15 -25.54 -16.09
C GLU A 394 -25.82 -24.78 -16.23
N GLN A 395 -25.81 -23.62 -16.91
CA GLN A 395 -24.63 -22.77 -17.05
C GLN A 395 -24.17 -22.22 -15.70
N GLU A 396 -25.09 -21.76 -14.86
CA GLU A 396 -24.80 -21.25 -13.52
C GLU A 396 -24.15 -22.32 -12.62
N LEU A 397 -24.66 -23.56 -12.69
CA LEU A 397 -24.08 -24.68 -11.93
C LEU A 397 -22.65 -25.04 -12.39
N VAL A 398 -22.36 -24.93 -13.69
CA VAL A 398 -21.00 -25.11 -14.23
C VAL A 398 -20.08 -23.99 -13.76
N HIS A 399 -20.54 -22.74 -13.81
CA HIS A 399 -19.79 -21.57 -13.34
C HIS A 399 -19.43 -21.68 -11.85
N LEU A 400 -20.42 -22.00 -11.00
CA LEU A 400 -20.21 -22.20 -9.55
C LEU A 400 -19.27 -23.37 -9.24
N GLY A 401 -19.30 -24.44 -10.03
CA GLY A 401 -18.35 -25.54 -9.93
C GLY A 401 -16.91 -25.06 -10.17
N SER A 402 -16.69 -24.30 -11.24
CA SER A 402 -15.37 -23.74 -11.57
C SER A 402 -14.87 -22.73 -10.55
N LEU A 403 -15.78 -21.94 -9.96
CA LEU A 403 -15.45 -20.96 -8.91
C LEU A 403 -15.07 -21.66 -7.61
N LYS A 404 -15.78 -22.72 -7.22
CA LYS A 404 -15.43 -23.54 -6.06
C LYS A 404 -14.00 -24.08 -6.16
N ASP A 405 -13.63 -24.60 -7.33
CA ASP A 405 -12.29 -25.14 -7.54
C ASP A 405 -11.20 -24.07 -7.45
N LYS A 406 -11.46 -22.86 -7.99
CA LYS A 406 -10.57 -21.71 -7.85
C LYS A 406 -10.44 -21.25 -6.39
N VAL A 407 -11.55 -21.13 -5.66
CA VAL A 407 -11.55 -20.71 -4.25
C VAL A 407 -10.82 -21.73 -3.37
N ILE A 408 -10.97 -23.03 -3.64
CA ILE A 408 -10.21 -24.08 -2.95
C ILE A 408 -8.70 -23.93 -3.21
N GLN A 409 -8.30 -23.67 -4.46
CA GLN A 409 -6.90 -23.44 -4.79
C GLN A 409 -6.34 -22.18 -4.13
N GLU A 410 -7.11 -21.09 -4.09
CA GLU A 410 -6.70 -19.85 -3.44
C GLU A 410 -6.62 -19.97 -1.92
N THR A 411 -7.55 -20.70 -1.31
CA THR A 411 -7.50 -21.01 0.12
C THR A 411 -6.22 -21.75 0.48
N GLY A 412 -5.83 -22.75 -0.32
CA GLY A 412 -4.57 -23.48 -0.12
C GLY A 412 -3.33 -22.58 -0.25
N LYS A 413 -3.31 -21.65 -1.22
CA LYS A 413 -2.23 -20.66 -1.35
C LYS A 413 -2.18 -19.71 -0.16
N LEU A 414 -3.34 -19.26 0.33
CA LEU A 414 -3.44 -18.37 1.48
C LEU A 414 -2.95 -19.04 2.77
N GLU A 415 -3.26 -20.33 2.96
CA GLU A 415 -2.74 -21.13 4.08
C GLU A 415 -1.21 -21.26 4.02
N GLU A 416 -0.64 -21.45 2.82
CA GLU A 416 0.81 -21.49 2.63
C GLU A 416 1.48 -20.15 2.96
N VAL A 417 0.92 -19.03 2.48
CA VAL A 417 1.39 -17.68 2.80
C VAL A 417 1.27 -17.40 4.30
N TYR A 418 0.14 -17.77 4.92
CA TYR A 418 -0.05 -17.62 6.35
C TYR A 418 1.01 -18.39 7.16
N LYS A 419 1.35 -19.61 6.72
CA LYS A 419 2.43 -20.41 7.29
C LYS A 419 3.80 -19.72 7.11
N THR A 420 4.11 -19.21 5.92
CA THR A 420 5.38 -18.49 5.69
C THR A 420 5.50 -17.24 6.57
N ILE A 421 4.41 -16.49 6.75
CA ILE A 421 4.40 -15.32 7.63
C ILE A 421 4.60 -15.71 9.10
N ARG A 422 3.98 -16.81 9.55
CA ARG A 422 4.20 -17.37 10.90
C ARG A 422 5.67 -17.76 11.10
N ASP A 423 6.25 -18.46 10.13
CA ASP A 423 7.64 -18.92 10.17
C ASP A 423 8.61 -17.72 10.13
N HIS A 424 8.33 -16.71 9.30
CA HIS A 424 9.12 -15.50 9.23
C HIS A 424 9.00 -14.64 10.51
N ASN A 425 7.81 -14.57 11.12
CA ASN A 425 7.63 -13.92 12.41
C ASN A 425 8.46 -14.64 13.50
N ALA A 426 8.40 -15.97 13.55
CA ALA A 426 9.23 -16.76 14.46
C ALA A 426 10.73 -16.52 14.23
N TYR A 427 11.16 -16.42 12.96
CA TYR A 427 12.53 -16.09 12.60
C TYR A 427 12.93 -14.68 13.06
N LEU A 428 12.10 -13.67 12.81
CA LEU A 428 12.36 -12.28 13.22
C LEU A 428 12.43 -12.16 14.74
N VAL A 429 11.54 -12.83 15.46
CA VAL A 429 11.59 -12.92 16.94
C VAL A 429 12.91 -13.55 17.38
N GLY A 430 13.35 -14.64 16.75
CA GLY A 430 14.64 -15.27 17.02
C GLY A 430 15.85 -14.37 16.69
N GLN A 431 15.81 -13.60 15.61
CA GLN A 431 16.82 -12.60 15.30
C GLN A 431 16.84 -11.49 16.36
N LEU A 432 15.67 -11.03 16.81
CA LEU A 432 15.55 -10.02 17.86
C LEU A 432 16.19 -10.51 19.17
N GLU A 433 15.99 -11.77 19.54
CA GLU A 433 16.65 -12.45 20.67
C GLU A 433 18.18 -12.48 20.50
N THR A 434 18.63 -12.76 19.27
CA THR A 434 20.05 -12.84 18.92
C THR A 434 20.73 -11.47 18.99
N TYR A 435 20.07 -10.42 18.48
CA TYR A 435 20.57 -9.04 18.57
C TYR A 435 20.55 -8.52 20.00
N LYS A 436 19.53 -8.87 20.80
CA LYS A 436 19.52 -8.58 22.24
C LYS A 436 20.73 -9.22 22.94
N SER A 437 21.03 -10.47 22.62
CA SER A 437 22.19 -11.20 23.16
C SER A 437 23.52 -10.60 22.71
N TYR A 438 23.62 -10.21 21.43
CA TYR A 438 24.80 -9.54 20.88
C TYR A 438 25.02 -8.16 21.51
N LEU A 439 23.98 -7.33 21.63
CA LEU A 439 24.05 -6.04 22.32
C LEU A 439 24.43 -6.20 23.79
N HIS A 440 23.95 -7.25 24.45
CA HIS A 440 24.38 -7.58 25.82
C HIS A 440 25.88 -7.90 25.89
N ASN A 441 26.38 -8.73 24.97
CA ASN A 441 27.79 -9.10 24.90
C ASN A 441 28.69 -7.90 24.56
N VAL A 442 28.30 -7.05 23.60
CA VAL A 442 29.06 -5.85 23.23
C VAL A 442 29.05 -4.80 24.34
N ARG A 443 27.92 -4.65 25.06
CA ARG A 443 27.88 -3.82 26.28
C ARG A 443 28.78 -4.36 27.38
N SER A 444 28.88 -5.68 27.53
CA SER A 444 29.79 -6.29 28.51
C SER A 444 31.28 -6.09 28.17
N GLN A 445 31.62 -5.91 26.89
CA GLN A 445 33.00 -5.66 26.44
C GLN A 445 33.41 -4.19 26.42
N SER A 446 32.46 -3.25 26.39
CA SER A 446 32.73 -1.80 26.42
C SER A 446 32.89 -1.24 27.85
N GLU A 447 32.51 -2.01 28.87
CA GLU A 447 32.86 -1.72 30.28
C GLU A 447 34.28 -2.22 30.60
N GLY A 448 35.28 -1.39 30.32
CA GLY A 448 36.67 -1.64 30.70
C GLY A 448 36.88 -1.71 32.23
N LYS A 449 37.65 -2.72 32.65
CA LYS A 449 38.15 -3.05 34.00
C LYS A 449 37.08 -3.44 35.04
N VAL A 450 37.00 -4.77 35.23
CA VAL A 450 36.55 -5.53 36.40
C VAL A 450 36.41 -4.67 37.68
N ARG A 451 35.19 -4.17 37.93
CA ARG A 451 34.70 -4.07 39.31
C ARG A 451 34.21 -5.46 39.69
N LYS A 452 34.79 -6.01 40.76
CA LYS A 452 34.39 -7.28 41.41
C LYS A 452 32.90 -7.55 41.20
N GLN A 453 32.57 -8.72 40.66
CA GLN A 453 31.21 -9.26 40.55
C GLN A 453 30.50 -9.15 41.91
N GLN A 454 29.79 -8.04 42.12
CA GLN A 454 28.66 -8.02 43.03
C GLN A 454 27.51 -8.62 42.23
N LYS A 455 26.96 -9.75 42.72
CA LYS A 455 25.76 -10.39 42.17
C LYS A 455 24.78 -9.32 41.67
N GLN A 456 24.49 -9.31 40.37
CA GLN A 456 23.40 -8.49 39.82
C GLN A 456 22.11 -8.94 40.50
N GLN A 457 21.69 -8.18 41.50
CA GLN A 457 20.46 -8.42 42.22
C GLN A 457 19.37 -7.62 41.52
N VAL A 458 18.48 -8.33 40.83
CA VAL A 458 17.22 -7.76 40.32
C VAL A 458 16.47 -7.17 41.51
N LEU A 459 16.13 -5.89 41.43
CA LEU A 459 15.36 -5.21 42.47
C LEU A 459 13.88 -5.24 42.08
N GLY A 460 13.01 -5.66 43.00
CA GLY A 460 11.58 -5.84 42.75
C GLY A 460 11.19 -7.30 42.47
N PRO A 461 9.97 -7.57 41.96
CA PRO A 461 8.94 -6.60 41.58
C PRO A 461 8.33 -5.90 42.80
N TYR A 462 8.29 -4.58 42.78
CA TYR A 462 7.52 -3.79 43.74
C TYR A 462 6.13 -3.54 43.18
N LYS A 463 5.12 -3.96 43.94
CA LYS A 463 3.72 -3.83 43.57
C LYS A 463 3.14 -2.51 44.05
N PHE A 464 2.50 -1.78 43.15
CA PHE A 464 1.79 -0.53 43.41
C PHE A 464 0.35 -0.65 42.92
N THR A 465 -0.64 -0.33 43.74
CA THR A 465 -2.03 -0.31 43.27
C THR A 465 -2.28 0.93 42.42
N HIS A 466 -3.26 0.86 41.50
CA HIS A 466 -3.67 2.01 40.70
C HIS A 466 -4.02 3.21 41.61
N GLN A 467 -4.82 3.00 42.66
CA GLN A 467 -5.20 4.02 43.63
C GLN A 467 -4.00 4.64 44.38
N GLN A 468 -2.95 3.86 44.65
CA GLN A 468 -1.75 4.39 45.30
C GLN A 468 -0.99 5.35 44.38
N LEU A 469 -0.78 4.97 43.12
CA LEU A 469 -0.06 5.81 42.17
C LEU A 469 -0.84 7.08 41.79
N GLU A 470 -2.18 6.99 41.75
CA GLU A 470 -3.06 8.14 41.58
C GLU A 470 -2.94 9.11 42.77
N LYS A 471 -2.96 8.59 44.02
CA LYS A 471 -2.80 9.42 45.22
C LYS A 471 -1.40 10.05 45.34
N GLU A 472 -0.35 9.37 44.88
CA GLU A 472 1.02 9.88 44.86
C GLU A 472 1.27 10.87 43.70
N GLY A 473 0.28 11.07 42.81
CA GLY A 473 0.38 11.94 41.63
C GLY A 473 1.28 11.38 40.52
N VAL A 474 1.62 10.09 40.60
CA VAL A 474 2.39 9.39 39.58
C VAL A 474 1.50 9.14 38.36
N ILE A 475 0.23 8.79 38.58
CA ILE A 475 -0.80 8.77 37.53
C ILE A 475 -1.41 10.16 37.42
N GLN A 476 -1.26 10.78 36.25
CA GLN A 476 -1.78 12.11 35.95
C GLN A 476 -3.16 12.04 35.28
N LYS A 477 -3.36 11.08 34.37
CA LYS A 477 -4.68 10.77 33.78
C LYS A 477 -4.87 9.27 33.64
N SER A 478 -6.10 8.79 33.76
CA SER A 478 -6.42 7.38 33.57
C SER A 478 -7.74 7.21 32.82
N ASN A 479 -7.67 6.51 31.69
CA ASN A 479 -8.83 6.11 30.89
C ASN A 479 -9.44 4.78 31.37
N VAL A 480 -8.98 4.26 32.53
CA VAL A 480 -9.52 3.05 33.14
C VAL A 480 -10.85 3.37 33.83
N PRO A 481 -11.95 2.64 33.51
CA PRO A 481 -13.22 2.77 34.20
C PRO A 481 -13.11 2.59 35.72
N GLU A 482 -13.78 3.44 36.51
CA GLU A 482 -13.66 3.46 37.98
C GLU A 482 -13.92 2.10 38.64
N ASN A 483 -14.92 1.36 38.14
CA ASN A 483 -15.27 0.02 38.61
C ASN A 483 -14.17 -1.04 38.39
N ARG A 484 -13.18 -0.76 37.54
CA ARG A 484 -12.06 -1.67 37.24
C ARG A 484 -10.75 -1.28 37.93
N ARG A 485 -10.61 -0.03 38.39
CA ARG A 485 -9.36 0.50 39.00
C ARG A 485 -8.91 -0.30 40.23
N ALA A 486 -9.86 -0.76 41.07
CA ALA A 486 -9.57 -1.56 42.26
C ALA A 486 -8.91 -2.93 41.97
N ASN A 487 -9.01 -3.40 40.73
CA ASN A 487 -8.44 -4.66 40.26
C ASN A 487 -7.14 -4.47 39.47
N ILE A 488 -6.67 -3.24 39.27
CA ILE A 488 -5.42 -2.94 38.56
C ILE A 488 -4.28 -2.69 39.56
N TYR A 489 -3.12 -3.28 39.26
CA TYR A 489 -1.87 -2.97 39.94
C TYR A 489 -0.71 -2.99 38.95
N PHE A 490 0.34 -2.26 39.30
CA PHE A 490 1.58 -2.13 38.55
C PHE A 490 2.71 -2.82 39.30
N ASN A 491 3.46 -3.66 38.62
CA ASN A 491 4.69 -4.24 39.15
C ASN A 491 5.87 -3.54 38.48
N ILE A 492 6.70 -2.90 39.28
CA ILE A 492 7.92 -2.23 38.82
C ILE A 492 9.13 -3.06 39.25
N THR A 493 9.95 -3.45 38.29
CA THR A 493 11.18 -4.21 38.51
C THR A 493 12.35 -3.45 37.91
N SER A 494 13.52 -3.52 38.52
CA SER A 494 14.78 -3.03 37.93
C SER A 494 15.69 -4.22 37.65
N PRO A 495 15.72 -4.72 36.40
CA PRO A 495 16.56 -5.83 36.01
C PRO A 495 18.05 -5.48 36.07
N MET A 496 18.39 -4.24 35.70
CA MET A 496 19.75 -3.69 35.75
C MET A 496 19.71 -2.29 36.36
N PRO A 497 20.79 -1.83 37.03
CA PRO A 497 20.89 -0.45 37.49
C PRO A 497 20.62 0.53 36.34
N GLY A 498 19.63 1.41 36.51
CA GLY A 498 19.24 2.39 35.50
C GLY A 498 18.19 1.91 34.47
N THR A 499 17.74 0.65 34.53
CA THR A 499 16.61 0.16 33.73
C THR A 499 15.45 -0.30 34.62
N PHE A 500 14.23 -0.05 34.17
CA PHE A 500 13.00 -0.34 34.88
C PHE A 500 11.97 -0.95 33.93
N VAL A 501 11.23 -1.93 34.41
CA VAL A 501 10.11 -2.55 33.69
C VAL A 501 8.86 -2.30 34.51
N ILE A 502 7.90 -1.58 33.94
CA ILE A 502 6.58 -1.36 34.53
C ILE A 502 5.60 -2.29 33.84
N SER A 503 5.05 -3.25 34.58
CA SER A 503 4.04 -4.19 34.08
C SER A 503 2.68 -3.91 34.71
N LEU A 504 1.66 -3.71 33.88
CA LEU A 504 0.27 -3.52 34.30
C LEU A 504 -0.42 -4.88 34.40
N HIS A 505 -1.03 -5.16 35.55
CA HIS A 505 -1.73 -6.40 35.82
C HIS A 505 -3.19 -6.15 36.22
N TYR A 506 -4.06 -7.09 35.85
CA TYR A 506 -5.43 -7.16 36.33
C TYR A 506 -5.62 -8.40 37.21
N LYS A 507 -6.17 -8.22 38.41
CA LYS A 507 -6.44 -9.31 39.36
C LYS A 507 -7.24 -10.42 38.67
N GLY A 508 -6.71 -11.64 38.65
CA GLY A 508 -7.34 -12.82 38.04
C GLY A 508 -6.80 -13.22 36.66
N ARG A 509 -5.84 -12.48 36.09
CA ARG A 509 -5.09 -12.93 34.89
C ARG A 509 -3.64 -13.26 35.24
N ASN A 510 -3.13 -14.36 34.69
CA ASN A 510 -1.76 -14.83 34.95
C ASN A 510 -0.68 -14.09 34.14
N ARG A 511 -1.06 -13.22 33.19
CA ARG A 511 -0.13 -12.47 32.33
C ARG A 511 -0.38 -10.97 32.45
N GLY A 512 0.70 -10.19 32.47
CA GLY A 512 0.63 -8.73 32.39
C GLY A 512 -0.14 -8.30 31.14
N LEU A 513 -1.02 -7.33 31.30
CA LEU A 513 -1.80 -6.77 30.19
C LEU A 513 -0.93 -5.91 29.27
N LEU A 514 0.06 -5.23 29.85
CA LEU A 514 0.96 -4.33 29.14
C LEU A 514 2.27 -4.23 29.93
N GLU A 515 3.39 -4.16 29.21
CA GLU A 515 4.73 -3.98 29.78
C GLU A 515 5.41 -2.80 29.10
N LEU A 516 6.04 -1.94 29.90
CA LEU A 516 6.81 -0.79 29.43
C LEU A 516 8.23 -0.85 29.98
N ASP A 517 9.19 -0.86 29.08
CA ASP A 517 10.62 -0.75 29.41
C ASP A 517 11.03 0.73 29.45
N LEU A 518 11.62 1.14 30.56
CA LEU A 518 12.08 2.51 30.80
C LEU A 518 13.56 2.52 31.15
N LYS A 519 14.32 3.45 30.58
CA LYS A 519 15.66 3.80 31.04
C LYS A 519 15.63 5.10 31.83
N LEU A 520 16.51 5.18 32.81
CA LEU A 520 16.68 6.39 33.61
C LEU A 520 17.10 7.58 32.74
N ASP A 521 17.97 7.37 31.76
CA ASP A 521 18.46 8.41 30.84
C ASP A 521 17.31 9.02 30.03
N ASP A 522 16.42 8.18 29.48
CA ASP A 522 15.26 8.62 28.69
C ASP A 522 14.32 9.50 29.54
N LEU A 523 14.09 9.13 30.81
CA LEU A 523 13.27 9.92 31.73
C LEU A 523 13.92 11.25 32.11
N LEU A 524 15.25 11.28 32.27
CA LEU A 524 16.00 12.51 32.55
C LEU A 524 16.00 13.45 31.32
N GLU A 525 16.09 12.91 30.12
CA GLU A 525 15.97 13.67 28.86
C GLU A 525 14.57 14.25 28.69
N MET A 526 13.51 13.47 28.97
CA MET A 526 12.13 13.97 28.98
C MET A 526 11.95 15.11 29.99
N GLN A 527 12.54 14.99 31.19
CA GLN A 527 12.53 16.05 32.19
C GLN A 527 13.27 17.31 31.70
N GLN A 528 14.41 17.15 31.02
CA GLN A 528 15.19 18.26 30.46
C GLN A 528 14.45 19.01 29.34
N ASN A 529 13.66 18.28 28.55
CA ASN A 529 12.90 18.81 27.43
C ASN A 529 11.50 19.36 27.83
N ASN A 530 11.22 19.51 29.13
CA ASN A 530 9.90 19.90 29.68
C ASN A 530 8.74 18.98 29.21
N GLN A 531 9.02 17.72 28.93
CA GLN A 531 8.00 16.72 28.64
C GLN A 531 7.56 16.07 29.96
N GLU A 532 6.43 16.53 30.49
CA GLU A 532 5.94 16.11 31.81
C GLU A 532 5.13 14.80 31.79
N ASP A 533 4.70 14.37 30.61
CA ASP A 533 3.77 13.25 30.42
C ASP A 533 4.42 12.04 29.75
N LEU A 534 4.20 10.86 30.34
CA LEU A 534 4.56 9.55 29.81
C LEU A 534 3.29 8.72 29.58
N ASP A 535 2.89 8.55 28.32
CA ASP A 535 1.66 7.82 27.97
C ASP A 535 1.87 6.31 27.96
N LEU A 536 1.09 5.59 28.77
CA LEU A 536 0.72 4.21 28.52
C LEU A 536 -0.73 4.20 28.01
N GLU A 537 -1.07 3.30 27.09
CA GLU A 537 -2.38 3.23 26.40
C GLU A 537 -3.61 3.54 27.27
N TYR A 538 -3.62 3.14 28.55
CA TYR A 538 -4.73 3.34 29.48
C TYR A 538 -4.47 4.36 30.59
N VAL A 539 -3.22 4.79 30.78
CA VAL A 539 -2.76 5.61 31.92
C VAL A 539 -1.61 6.52 31.50
N GLN A 540 -1.73 7.82 31.77
CA GLN A 540 -0.67 8.80 31.58
C GLN A 540 0.05 9.03 32.91
N PHE A 541 1.36 8.82 32.94
CA PHE A 541 2.20 9.06 34.11
C PHE A 541 2.87 10.43 34.07
N ASN A 542 3.12 11.01 35.24
CA ASN A 542 3.90 12.24 35.41
C ASN A 542 5.40 11.92 35.53
N VAL A 543 6.20 12.35 34.56
CA VAL A 543 7.64 12.02 34.44
C VAL A 543 8.45 12.41 35.69
N PRO A 544 8.36 13.65 36.24
CA PRO A 544 9.04 14.01 37.49
C PRO A 544 8.67 13.11 38.68
N LYS A 545 7.40 12.72 38.80
CA LYS A 545 6.90 11.88 39.90
C LYS A 545 7.33 10.42 39.73
N VAL A 546 7.38 9.91 38.51
CA VAL A 546 7.95 8.59 38.20
C VAL A 546 9.43 8.56 38.57
N LEU A 547 10.21 9.56 38.17
CA LEU A 547 11.63 9.67 38.56
C LEU A 547 11.82 9.69 40.07
N ALA A 548 11.00 10.46 40.81
CA ALA A 548 11.04 10.48 42.27
C ALA A 548 10.67 9.13 42.90
N LEU A 549 9.66 8.44 42.36
CA LEU A 549 9.25 7.11 42.81
C LEU A 549 10.38 6.08 42.60
N LEU A 550 10.98 6.07 41.42
CA LEU A 550 12.08 5.16 41.06
C LEU A 550 13.32 5.43 41.91
N ASN A 551 13.72 6.69 42.07
CA ASN A 551 14.84 7.06 42.94
C ASN A 551 14.55 6.68 44.39
N LYS A 552 13.35 6.91 44.92
CA LYS A 552 13.02 6.56 46.31
C LYS A 552 13.03 5.05 46.57
N ARG A 553 12.60 4.25 45.60
CA ARG A 553 12.41 2.79 45.77
C ARG A 553 13.63 1.97 45.35
N PHE A 554 14.42 2.47 44.41
CA PHE A 554 15.52 1.73 43.80
C PHE A 554 16.90 2.40 43.99
N ALA A 555 17.00 3.61 44.53
CA ALA A 555 18.31 4.16 44.91
C ALA A 555 18.91 3.34 46.07
N ARG A 556 20.15 2.88 45.88
CA ARG A 556 20.94 2.27 46.95
C ARG A 556 21.14 3.32 48.05
N LYS A 557 20.63 3.09 49.26
CA LYS A 557 21.09 3.83 50.45
C LYS A 557 22.61 3.70 50.49
N LYS A 558 23.35 4.80 50.31
CA LYS A 558 24.76 4.85 50.68
C LYS A 558 24.81 4.61 52.19
N TRP A 559 25.32 3.46 52.59
CA TRP A 559 25.88 3.24 53.92
C TRP A 559 27.39 3.28 53.76
#